data_AF-V5TWL2-F1
#
_entry.id   AF-V5TWL2-F1
#
_cell.length_a   1.000
_cell.length_b   1.000
_cell.length_c   1.000
_cell.angle_alpha   90.00
_cell.angle_beta   90.00
_cell.angle_gamma   90.00
#
_symmetry.space_group_name_H-M   'P 1'
#
loop_
_entity.id
_entity.type
_entity.pdbx_description
1 polymer ?
#
loop_
_entity_poly.entity_id
_entity_poly.type
_entity_poly.pdbx_seq_one_letter_code
_entity_poly.pdbx_strand_id
1 'polypeptide(L)'
;MVYRPDINQGNYLTSTDIAKVRIGMTQQQVAYALGTPMMTDPFGSNTWFYVFRQQPGHEDVTQQTLTLTFNSNGVLTNMDNKPKLDAKR
;
A
#
# COMPACT_ATOMS: atom_id res chain seq x y z
N MET A 1 -13.49 -18.45 25.76
CA MET A 1 -13.63 -17.50 24.64
C MET A 1 -12.35 -16.69 24.59
N VAL A 2 -11.57 -16.81 23.50
CA VAL A 2 -10.31 -16.07 23.36
C VAL A 2 -10.61 -14.80 22.58
N TYR A 3 -10.51 -13.65 23.24
CA TYR A 3 -10.62 -12.33 22.61
C TYR A 3 -9.38 -12.11 21.73
N ARG A 4 -9.59 -11.99 20.42
CA ARG A 4 -8.56 -11.51 19.49
C ARG A 4 -8.92 -10.07 19.14
N PRO A 5 -8.09 -9.08 19.52
CA PRO A 5 -8.30 -7.71 19.07
C PRO A 5 -8.25 -7.65 17.55
N ASP A 6 -9.02 -6.74 16.96
CA ASP A 6 -8.87 -6.41 15.54
C ASP A 6 -7.46 -5.84 15.31
N ILE A 7 -6.67 -6.50 14.48
CA ILE A 7 -5.31 -6.06 14.16
C ILE A 7 -5.35 -5.40 12.79
N ASN A 8 -5.26 -4.07 12.80
CA ASN A 8 -4.98 -3.27 11.61
C ASN A 8 -3.47 -3.04 11.53
N GLN A 9 -2.83 -3.50 10.47
CA GLN A 9 -1.39 -3.33 10.23
C GLN A 9 -1.15 -2.65 8.89
N GLY A 10 -0.39 -1.55 8.92
CA GLY A 10 0.09 -0.86 7.72
C GLY A 10 -0.58 0.49 7.44
N ASN A 11 -0.34 1.01 6.24
CA ASN A 11 -0.86 2.31 5.79
C ASN A 11 -2.31 2.15 5.33
N TYR A 12 -3.24 2.93 5.88
CA TYR A 12 -4.65 2.92 5.49
C TYR A 12 -4.82 3.52 4.10
N LEU A 13 -4.74 2.67 3.07
CA LEU A 13 -4.97 3.06 1.69
C LEU A 13 -6.40 2.76 1.29
N THR A 14 -7.19 3.81 1.06
CA THR A 14 -8.50 3.65 0.45
C THR A 14 -8.38 3.59 -1.07
N SER A 15 -9.29 2.88 -1.76
CA SER A 15 -9.33 2.88 -3.23
C SER A 15 -9.43 4.29 -3.82
N THR A 16 -10.07 5.22 -3.09
CA THR A 16 -10.14 6.64 -3.43
C THR A 16 -8.79 7.34 -3.38
N ASP A 17 -7.90 7.00 -2.44
CA ASP A 17 -6.56 7.59 -2.37
C ASP A 17 -5.66 7.04 -3.47
N ILE A 18 -5.75 5.74 -3.76
CA ILE A 18 -5.02 5.11 -4.88
C ILE A 18 -5.41 5.78 -6.21
N ALA A 19 -6.71 6.08 -6.39
CA ALA A 19 -7.20 6.75 -7.59
C ALA A 19 -6.70 8.20 -7.76
N LYS A 20 -6.24 8.85 -6.68
CA LYS A 20 -5.61 10.18 -6.76
C LYS A 20 -4.20 10.10 -7.33
N VAL A 21 -3.52 8.97 -7.16
CA VAL A 21 -2.15 8.77 -7.67
C VAL A 21 -2.16 8.39 -9.14
N ARG A 22 -1.26 9.00 -9.91
CA ARG A 22 -1.14 8.77 -11.35
C ARG A 22 0.32 8.66 -11.75
N ILE A 23 0.58 7.87 -12.79
CA ILE A 23 1.90 7.79 -13.43
C ILE A 23 2.34 9.20 -13.86
N GLY A 24 3.61 9.53 -13.61
CA GLY A 24 4.17 10.87 -13.83
C GLY A 24 4.19 11.76 -12.58
N MET A 25 3.58 11.36 -11.46
CA MET A 25 3.68 12.10 -10.20
C MET A 25 5.06 11.96 -9.56
N THR A 26 5.53 13.01 -8.89
CA THR A 26 6.78 12.93 -8.11
C THR A 26 6.54 12.21 -6.78
N GLN A 27 7.59 11.66 -6.18
CA GLN A 27 7.56 11.07 -4.83
C GLN A 27 6.89 12.01 -3.82
N GLN A 28 7.16 13.31 -3.87
CA GLN A 28 6.52 14.29 -2.99
C GLN A 28 5.02 14.42 -3.22
N GLN A 29 4.55 14.43 -4.47
CA GLN A 29 3.12 14.46 -4.79
C GLN A 29 2.42 13.19 -4.32
N VAL A 30 3.07 12.03 -4.50
CA VAL A 30 2.55 10.75 -4.01
C VAL A 30 2.49 10.74 -2.48
N ALA A 31 3.55 11.20 -1.80
CA ALA A 31 3.57 11.29 -0.33
C ALA A 31 2.52 12.26 0.21
N TYR A 32 2.20 13.33 -0.53
CA TYR A 32 1.11 14.23 -0.16
C TYR A 32 -0.27 13.57 -0.30
N ALA A 33 -0.45 12.73 -1.33
CA ALA A 33 -1.72 12.05 -1.59
C ALA A 33 -1.95 10.83 -0.68
N LEU A 34 -0.91 10.03 -0.43
CA LEU A 34 -0.99 8.72 0.25
C LEU A 34 -0.31 8.69 1.62
N GLY A 35 0.42 9.74 1.99
CA GLY A 35 1.33 9.73 3.12
C GLY A 35 2.69 9.09 2.80
N THR A 36 3.59 9.15 3.78
CA THR A 36 4.93 8.58 3.68
C THR A 36 4.84 7.04 3.59
N PRO A 37 5.56 6.39 2.66
CA PRO A 37 5.57 4.95 2.62
C PRO A 37 6.14 4.36 3.91
N MET A 38 5.56 3.26 4.36
CA MET A 38 6.05 2.55 5.54
C MET A 38 7.38 1.84 5.25
N MET A 39 7.62 1.49 3.98
CA MET A 39 8.85 0.82 3.56
C MET A 39 9.29 1.32 2.18
N THR A 40 10.57 1.68 2.11
CA THR A 40 11.28 1.98 0.86
C THR A 40 12.32 0.89 0.64
N ASP A 41 12.51 0.48 -0.62
CA ASP A 41 13.53 -0.50 -0.98
C ASP A 41 14.94 -0.03 -0.57
N PRO A 42 15.70 -0.81 0.22
CA PRO A 42 17.03 -0.42 0.69
C PRO A 42 18.13 -0.60 -0.38
N PHE A 43 17.84 -1.22 -1.51
CA PHE A 43 18.78 -1.54 -2.59
C PHE A 43 18.75 -0.51 -3.73
N GLY A 44 18.08 0.62 -3.54
CA GLY A 44 18.07 1.75 -4.48
C GLY A 44 17.04 1.62 -5.61
N SER A 45 16.19 0.59 -5.57
CA SER A 45 15.05 0.50 -6.47
C SER A 45 13.99 1.45 -5.94
N ASN A 46 14.00 2.75 -6.26
CA ASN A 46 13.05 3.78 -5.77
C ASN A 46 11.60 3.28 -5.82
N THR A 47 11.18 2.50 -4.83
CA THR A 47 9.97 1.68 -4.85
C THR A 47 9.39 1.77 -3.47
N TRP A 48 8.13 2.19 -3.44
CA TRP A 48 7.39 2.41 -2.23
C TRP A 48 6.36 1.32 -2.10
N PHE A 49 6.40 0.64 -0.96
CA PHE A 49 5.44 -0.40 -0.63
C PHE A 49 4.45 0.15 0.38
N TYR A 50 3.20 0.18 -0.01
CA TYR A 50 2.08 0.47 0.87
C TYR A 50 1.29 -0.81 1.07
N VAL A 51 1.52 -1.46 2.19
CA VAL A 51 0.81 -2.67 2.59
C VAL A 51 -0.30 -2.27 3.55
N PHE A 52 -1.53 -2.70 3.26
CA PHE A 52 -2.67 -2.58 4.15
C PHE A 52 -3.15 -3.99 4.49
N ARG A 53 -3.08 -4.35 5.77
CA ARG A 53 -3.53 -5.65 6.28
C ARG A 53 -4.60 -5.43 7.34
N GLN A 54 -5.76 -6.02 7.11
CA GLN A 54 -6.89 -6.00 8.03
C GLN A 54 -7.20 -7.43 8.43
N GLN A 55 -7.10 -7.71 9.73
CA GLN A 55 -7.48 -8.99 10.32
C GLN A 55 -8.60 -8.73 11.35
N PRO A 56 -9.87 -8.85 10.94
CA PRO A 56 -10.99 -8.81 11.86
C PRO A 56 -10.92 -10.05 12.78
N GLY A 57 -11.26 -9.91 14.06
CA GLY A 57 -11.03 -10.93 15.09
C GLY A 57 -11.59 -12.33 14.82
N HIS A 58 -12.55 -12.46 13.90
CA HIS A 58 -13.21 -13.73 13.51
C HIS A 58 -13.30 -13.98 11.99
N GLU A 59 -12.77 -13.09 11.15
CA GLU A 59 -12.85 -13.23 9.68
C GLU A 59 -11.47 -13.44 9.05
N ASP A 60 -11.47 -13.80 7.77
CA ASP A 60 -10.26 -14.01 6.99
C ASP A 60 -9.41 -12.74 6.91
N VAL A 61 -8.09 -12.93 6.95
CA VAL A 61 -7.13 -11.85 6.77
C VAL A 61 -7.27 -11.29 5.36
N THR A 62 -7.55 -10.00 5.24
CA THR A 62 -7.46 -9.30 3.96
C THR A 62 -6.18 -8.49 3.91
N GLN A 63 -5.40 -8.69 2.86
CA GLN A 63 -4.19 -7.90 2.61
C GLN A 63 -4.24 -7.32 1.22
N GLN A 64 -4.08 -6.01 1.13
CA GLN A 64 -3.89 -5.26 -0.10
C GLN A 64 -2.47 -4.70 -0.12
N THR A 65 -1.80 -4.82 -1.26
CA THR A 65 -0.45 -4.29 -1.44
C THR A 65 -0.42 -3.40 -2.66
N LEU A 66 -0.12 -2.12 -2.45
CA LEU A 66 0.18 -1.18 -3.52
C LEU A 66 1.69 -1.00 -3.60
N THR A 67 2.25 -1.28 -4.77
CA THR A 67 3.66 -1.11 -5.09
C THR A 67 3.78 0.02 -6.10
N LEU A 68 4.53 1.06 -5.73
CA LEU A 68 4.77 2.23 -6.57
C LEU A 68 6.25 2.28 -6.92
N THR A 69 6.59 2.17 -8.20
CA THR A 69 7.98 2.25 -8.67
C THR A 69 8.22 3.60 -9.32
N PHE A 70 9.29 4.25 -8.90
CA PHE A 70 9.74 5.52 -9.40
C PHE A 70 11.05 5.36 -10.17
N ASN A 71 11.31 6.28 -11.09
CA ASN A 71 12.60 6.37 -11.77
C ASN A 71 13.66 7.06 -10.90
N SER A 72 14.87 7.20 -11.45
CA SER A 72 16.00 7.91 -10.83
C SER A 72 15.71 9.39 -10.54
N ASN A 73 14.76 10.01 -11.25
CA ASN A 73 14.33 11.39 -11.02
C ASN A 73 13.20 11.50 -9.96
N GLY A 74 12.82 10.38 -9.31
CA GLY A 74 11.75 10.36 -8.31
C GLY A 74 10.35 10.53 -8.90
N VAL A 75 10.16 10.18 -10.19
CA VAL A 75 8.86 10.24 -10.88
C VAL A 75 8.27 8.83 -11.00
N LEU A 76 6.99 8.69 -10.67
CA LEU A 76 6.25 7.43 -10.70
C LEU A 76 6.15 6.91 -12.14
N THR A 77 6.70 5.73 -12.38
CA THR A 77 6.67 5.08 -13.69
C THR A 77 5.79 3.85 -13.71
N ASN A 78 5.62 3.16 -12.57
CA ASN A 78 4.81 1.97 -12.47
C ASN A 78 3.97 1.98 -11.18
N MET A 79 2.75 1.47 -11.28
CA MET A 79 1.83 1.25 -10.17
C MET A 79 1.25 -0.16 -10.29
N ASP A 80 1.58 -1.02 -9.34
CA ASP A 80 1.01 -2.35 -9.19
C ASP A 80 0.13 -2.37 -7.95
N ASN A 81 -1.19 -2.49 -8.14
CA ASN A 81 -2.14 -2.65 -7.06
C ASN A 81 -2.59 -4.10 -7.03
N LYS A 82 -2.11 -4.88 -6.06
CA LYS A 82 -2.63 -6.22 -5.79
C LYS A 82 -3.85 -6.08 -4.89
N PRO A 83 -5.08 -6.21 -5.44
CA PRO A 83 -6.28 -6.14 -4.62
C PRO A 83 -6.25 -7.26 -3.58
N LYS A 84 -7.10 -7.09 -2.56
CA LYS A 84 -7.24 -8.00 -1.42
C LYS A 84 -7.10 -9.45 -1.89
N LEU A 85 -6.16 -10.20 -1.30
CA LEU A 85 -6.25 -11.65 -1.35
C LEU A 85 -7.60 -12.01 -0.72
N ASP A 86 -8.61 -12.18 -1.57
CA ASP A 86 -9.82 -12.90 -1.20
C ASP A 86 -9.35 -14.31 -0.90
N ALA A 87 -9.37 -14.67 0.39
CA ALA A 87 -9.30 -16.05 0.81
C ALA A 87 -10.55 -16.73 0.25
N LYS A 88 -10.52 -17.13 -1.03
CA LYS A 88 -11.50 -18.07 -1.55
C LYS A 88 -11.28 -19.38 -0.80
N ARG A 89 -12.24 -19.64 0.09
CA ARG A 89 -12.69 -20.92 0.65
C ARG A 89 -12.15 -22.16 -0.06
#